data_AF-A0A0F7C0Y1-F1
#
_entry.id   AF-A0A0F7C0Y1-F1
#
_cell.length_a   1.000
_cell.length_b   1.000
_cell.length_c   1.000
_cell.angle_alpha   90.00
_cell.angle_beta   90.00
_cell.angle_gamma   90.00
#
_symmetry.space_group_name_H-M   'P 1'
#
loop_
_entity.id
_entity.type
_entity.pdbx_description
1 polymer ?
#
loop_
_entity_poly.entity_id
_entity_poly.type
_entity_poly.pdbx_seq_one_letter_code
_entity_poly.pdbx_strand_id
1 'polypeptide(L)'
;MRWRKGKSDSVHIKGTLMTDSKTKWLCQRLKAGHIAMIDHQNLDVTAAEDLIASQVQAVINLSPFLTGDFLTEGAALLLQENIILYEIEHTASVTRDLQELLDGKQIEIINDCLHASPAKKPIKIALRPFRMSDYETRAQQAINHEPKHYIQFLTNTLSFLEQEKTLFTARLPSVCIRSSFANSFVVLVNRGPSARDDLHSLSSFIKKYRPILLAVDGGADVILSCGWVPDVIIGDLDSVSDRALYSGADIILHAYKNGIAPGRSRLDRLGVPYQLLPAPGTSEDVAMLVAYQGQATRIITVGSHTNMQDFLEKGRKGMASTFLIRTRIGHKLIDAKGVHYLIQQKEMYKPSVGTVVASSLCLLLLLLFMHPTIRTVGYMLWTHVSRGMV
;
A
#
# COMPACT_ATOMS: atom_id res chain seq x y z
N MET A 1 14.78 2.92 28.76
CA MET A 1 14.51 1.48 28.98
C MET A 1 15.84 0.74 29.06
N ARG A 2 16.06 -0.05 30.12
CA ARG A 2 17.29 -0.81 30.36
C ARG A 2 17.32 -2.04 29.44
N TRP A 3 18.25 -2.07 28.50
CA TRP A 3 18.49 -3.23 27.64
C TRP A 3 19.22 -4.30 28.46
N ARG A 4 18.59 -5.46 28.64
CA ARG A 4 19.25 -6.65 29.21
C ARG A 4 20.34 -7.09 28.22
N LYS A 5 21.61 -7.02 28.61
CA LYS A 5 22.67 -7.88 28.05
C LYS A 5 22.35 -9.32 28.46
N GLY A 6 21.59 -10.03 27.64
CA GLY A 6 21.27 -11.45 27.79
C GLY A 6 22.28 -12.32 27.04
N LYS A 7 22.49 -13.53 27.57
CA LYS A 7 23.39 -14.58 27.08
C LYS A 7 23.16 -14.88 25.59
N SER A 8 24.18 -15.44 24.93
CA SER A 8 24.07 -16.06 23.61
C SER A 8 23.13 -17.26 23.69
N ASP A 9 21.82 -17.01 23.69
CA ASP A 9 20.80 -18.04 23.57
C ASP A 9 20.95 -18.65 22.17
N SER A 10 21.29 -19.93 22.12
CA SER A 10 21.29 -20.69 20.86
C SER A 10 19.89 -20.63 20.28
N VAL A 11 19.71 -19.90 19.18
CA VAL A 11 18.44 -19.82 18.47
C VAL A 11 18.14 -21.21 17.90
N HIS A 12 17.05 -21.80 18.36
CA HIS A 12 16.52 -23.06 17.83
C HIS A 12 15.08 -22.82 17.34
N ILE A 13 14.90 -22.92 16.03
CA ILE A 13 13.62 -22.70 15.36
C ILE A 13 13.25 -24.00 14.66
N LYS A 14 12.01 -24.45 14.80
CA LYS A 14 11.49 -25.63 14.12
C LYS A 14 10.15 -25.29 13.48
N GLY A 15 10.00 -25.60 12.21
CA GLY A 15 8.76 -25.32 11.50
C GLY A 15 8.71 -25.92 10.10
N THR A 16 7.53 -25.81 9.49
CA THR A 16 7.38 -26.11 8.07
C THR A 16 7.92 -24.94 7.26
N LEU A 17 8.90 -25.21 6.39
CA LEU A 17 9.40 -24.24 5.44
C LEU A 17 8.51 -24.21 4.21
N MET A 18 8.07 -23.02 3.82
CA MET A 18 7.24 -22.80 2.64
C MET A 18 7.98 -21.89 1.66
N THR A 19 7.91 -22.23 0.37
CA THR A 19 8.55 -21.46 -0.69
C THR A 19 7.57 -21.21 -1.85
N ASP A 20 7.84 -20.14 -2.59
CA ASP A 20 7.19 -19.89 -3.87
C ASP A 20 8.10 -19.02 -4.74
N SER A 21 7.82 -18.97 -6.04
CA SER A 21 8.54 -18.14 -7.01
C SER A 21 8.35 -16.64 -6.78
N LYS A 22 7.26 -16.24 -6.11
CA LYS A 22 6.98 -14.85 -5.73
C LYS A 22 6.52 -14.79 -4.27
N THR A 23 7.06 -13.85 -3.50
CA THR A 23 6.63 -13.61 -2.10
C THR A 23 5.13 -13.44 -1.99
N LYS A 24 4.49 -12.74 -2.94
CA LYS A 24 3.04 -12.56 -2.98
C LYS A 24 2.27 -13.91 -3.00
N TRP A 25 2.70 -14.87 -3.81
CA TRP A 25 2.04 -16.18 -3.91
C TRP A 25 2.32 -17.04 -2.68
N LEU A 26 3.54 -16.92 -2.13
CA LEU A 26 3.89 -17.56 -0.88
C LEU A 26 2.96 -17.13 0.26
N CYS A 27 2.71 -15.82 0.43
CA CYS A 27 1.85 -15.29 1.50
C CYS A 27 0.42 -15.83 1.47
N GLN A 28 -0.10 -16.24 0.31
CA GLN A 28 -1.43 -16.86 0.20
C GLN A 28 -1.47 -18.30 0.75
N ARG A 29 -0.31 -18.96 0.87
CA ARG A 29 -0.16 -20.35 1.30
C ARG A 29 0.40 -20.49 2.72
N LEU A 30 0.95 -19.41 3.27
CA LEU A 30 1.52 -19.39 4.61
C LEU A 30 0.45 -19.58 5.69
N LYS A 31 0.87 -20.18 6.81
CA LYS A 31 0.09 -20.32 8.04
C LYS A 31 0.95 -19.88 9.22
N ALA A 32 0.29 -19.54 10.31
CA ALA A 32 0.98 -19.17 11.55
C ALA A 32 2.02 -20.22 11.96
N GLY A 33 3.22 -19.74 12.31
CA GLY A 33 4.36 -20.59 12.70
C GLY A 33 5.15 -21.22 11.54
N HIS A 34 4.78 -20.97 10.29
CA HIS A 34 5.62 -21.37 9.15
C HIS A 34 6.92 -20.55 9.09
N ILE A 35 7.92 -21.12 8.42
CA ILE A 35 9.17 -20.44 8.06
C ILE A 35 9.07 -20.09 6.58
N ALA A 36 9.19 -18.80 6.24
CA ALA A 36 9.12 -18.36 4.86
C ALA A 36 10.51 -18.35 4.22
N MET A 37 10.66 -18.96 3.05
CA MET A 37 11.85 -18.78 2.21
C MET A 37 11.48 -17.97 0.96
N ILE A 38 12.09 -16.81 0.83
CA ILE A 38 11.81 -15.84 -0.24
C ILE A 38 13.07 -15.56 -1.06
N ASP A 39 12.89 -15.08 -2.28
CA ASP A 39 13.95 -14.47 -3.08
C ASP A 39 13.51 -13.05 -3.45
N HIS A 40 13.71 -12.12 -2.52
CA HIS A 40 13.20 -10.75 -2.64
C HIS A 40 14.27 -9.76 -2.20
N GLN A 41 15.02 -9.23 -3.16
CA GLN A 41 16.01 -8.19 -2.94
C GLN A 41 15.34 -6.87 -2.53
N ASN A 42 15.87 -6.19 -1.50
CA ASN A 42 15.33 -4.91 -1.00
C ASN A 42 13.85 -5.02 -0.63
N LEU A 43 13.58 -5.82 0.41
CA LEU A 43 12.22 -6.21 0.81
C LEU A 43 11.34 -4.96 1.05
N ASP A 44 10.25 -4.86 0.28
CA ASP A 44 9.31 -3.75 0.37
C ASP A 44 8.35 -3.88 1.58
N VAL A 45 7.71 -2.76 1.94
CA VAL A 45 6.78 -2.66 3.07
C VAL A 45 5.56 -3.58 2.88
N THR A 46 5.01 -3.67 1.67
CA THR A 46 3.82 -4.47 1.39
C THR A 46 4.08 -5.96 1.58
N ALA A 47 5.22 -6.46 1.10
CA ALA A 47 5.63 -7.84 1.29
C ALA A 47 5.92 -8.14 2.78
N ALA A 48 6.50 -7.18 3.50
CA ALA A 48 6.70 -7.31 4.95
C ALA A 48 5.36 -7.39 5.71
N GLU A 49 4.40 -6.51 5.41
CA GLU A 49 3.06 -6.53 5.99
C GLU A 49 2.34 -7.87 5.73
N ASP A 50 2.41 -8.39 4.49
CA ASP A 50 1.83 -9.68 4.14
C ASP A 50 2.47 -10.84 4.93
N LEU A 51 3.79 -10.80 5.15
CA LEU A 51 4.53 -11.78 5.96
C LEU A 51 4.18 -11.68 7.45
N ILE A 52 4.04 -10.47 7.99
CA ILE A 52 3.60 -10.20 9.37
C ILE A 52 2.19 -10.72 9.57
N ALA A 53 1.27 -10.40 8.65
CA ALA A 53 -0.11 -10.87 8.69
C ALA A 53 -0.21 -12.41 8.63
N SER A 54 0.74 -13.07 7.98
CA SER A 54 0.84 -14.53 7.92
C SER A 54 1.39 -15.17 9.21
N GLN A 55 1.87 -14.38 10.17
CA GLN A 55 2.43 -14.81 11.46
C GLN A 55 3.56 -15.85 11.32
N VAL A 56 4.50 -15.58 10.39
CA VAL A 56 5.67 -16.43 10.20
C VAL A 56 6.63 -16.36 11.38
N GLN A 57 7.29 -17.48 11.68
CA GLN A 57 8.26 -17.54 12.77
C GLN A 57 9.63 -16.97 12.38
N ALA A 58 10.03 -17.17 11.12
CA ALA A 58 11.28 -16.69 10.57
C ALA A 58 11.18 -16.52 9.05
N VAL A 59 12.04 -15.65 8.51
CA VAL A 59 12.17 -15.42 7.07
C VAL A 59 13.62 -15.67 6.66
N ILE A 60 13.81 -16.57 5.70
CA ILE A 60 15.09 -16.84 5.05
C ILE A 60 15.01 -16.21 3.66
N ASN A 61 15.84 -15.20 3.40
CA ASN A 61 15.92 -14.56 2.11
C ASN A 61 17.14 -15.08 1.34
N LEU A 62 16.89 -15.51 0.11
CA LEU A 62 17.92 -15.91 -0.85
C LEU A 62 18.63 -14.70 -1.44
N SER A 63 18.02 -13.51 -1.31
CA SER A 63 18.59 -12.23 -1.69
C SER A 63 18.81 -11.31 -0.47
N PRO A 64 19.62 -10.24 -0.61
CA PRO A 64 19.80 -9.29 0.48
C PRO A 64 18.47 -8.60 0.85
N PHE A 65 18.16 -8.55 2.14
CA PHE A 65 16.99 -7.81 2.64
C PHE A 65 17.09 -6.32 2.37
N LEU A 66 18.32 -5.78 2.43
CA LEU A 66 18.67 -4.41 2.08
C LEU A 66 20.08 -4.43 1.46
N THR A 67 20.26 -3.89 0.26
CA THR A 67 21.58 -3.84 -0.40
C THR A 67 22.44 -2.67 0.06
N GLY A 68 21.83 -1.58 0.50
CA GLY A 68 22.51 -0.31 0.79
C GLY A 68 22.63 0.64 -0.41
N ASP A 69 21.88 0.38 -1.49
CA ASP A 69 21.76 1.30 -2.64
C ASP A 69 20.69 2.37 -2.40
N PHE A 70 19.52 1.96 -1.92
CA PHE A 70 18.42 2.84 -1.53
C PHE A 70 17.73 2.29 -0.28
N LEU A 71 17.09 3.18 0.48
CA LEU A 71 16.47 2.83 1.75
C LEU A 71 15.12 2.13 1.52
N THR A 72 14.93 0.98 2.15
CA THR A 72 13.64 0.27 2.22
C THR A 72 13.35 -0.11 3.67
N GLU A 73 12.09 -0.08 4.08
CA GLU A 73 11.71 -0.29 5.48
C GLU A 73 11.22 -1.72 5.78
N GLY A 74 10.99 -2.56 4.76
CA GLY A 74 10.36 -3.87 4.95
C GLY A 74 11.13 -4.78 5.90
N ALA A 75 12.46 -4.80 5.82
CA ALA A 75 13.29 -5.57 6.75
C ALA A 75 13.22 -5.04 8.19
N ALA A 76 13.17 -3.71 8.37
CA ALA A 76 13.03 -3.11 9.69
C ALA A 76 11.67 -3.41 10.33
N LEU A 77 10.60 -3.39 9.55
CA LEU A 77 9.25 -3.75 10.03
C LEU A 77 9.21 -5.19 10.55
N LEU A 78 9.77 -6.16 9.81
CA LEU A 78 9.85 -7.55 10.27
C LEU A 78 10.64 -7.67 11.59
N LEU A 79 11.76 -6.97 11.71
CA LEU A 79 12.59 -6.99 12.92
C LEU A 79 11.89 -6.35 14.12
N GLN A 80 11.12 -5.28 13.91
CA GLN A 80 10.33 -4.62 14.96
C GLN A 80 9.21 -5.52 15.49
N GLU A 81 8.60 -6.34 14.63
CA GLU A 81 7.64 -7.39 14.98
C GLU A 81 8.30 -8.67 15.54
N ASN A 82 9.61 -8.63 15.81
CA ASN A 82 10.41 -9.74 16.36
C ASN A 82 10.45 -11.00 15.48
N ILE A 83 10.27 -10.86 14.16
CA ILE A 83 10.45 -11.95 13.20
C ILE A 83 11.95 -12.15 12.95
N ILE A 84 12.42 -13.40 13.02
CA ILE A 84 13.84 -13.73 12.87
C ILE A 84 14.21 -13.75 11.38
N LEU A 85 15.25 -13.01 11.01
CA LEU A 85 15.68 -12.85 9.62
C LEU A 85 17.03 -13.51 9.35
N TYR A 86 17.12 -14.21 8.22
CA TYR A 86 18.32 -14.87 7.73
C TYR A 86 18.55 -14.57 6.26
N GLU A 87 19.80 -14.33 5.86
CA GLU A 87 20.24 -14.28 4.48
C GLU A 87 21.05 -15.54 4.13
N ILE A 88 21.01 -15.97 2.87
CA ILE A 88 21.92 -16.97 2.32
C ILE A 88 22.90 -16.27 1.37
N GLU A 89 24.20 -16.59 1.44
CA GLU A 89 25.17 -16.07 0.48
C GLU A 89 24.88 -16.60 -0.93
N HIS A 90 24.67 -15.66 -1.87
CA HIS A 90 24.23 -15.93 -3.23
C HIS A 90 25.18 -16.89 -3.97
N THR A 91 24.72 -18.10 -4.25
CA THR A 91 25.29 -18.96 -5.31
C THR A 91 24.16 -19.30 -6.29
N ALA A 92 24.09 -18.56 -7.39
CA ALA A 92 22.93 -18.48 -8.29
C ALA A 92 22.46 -19.82 -8.91
N SER A 93 23.31 -20.86 -8.95
CA SER A 93 22.94 -22.20 -9.45
C SER A 93 22.21 -23.07 -8.42
N VAL A 94 22.11 -22.65 -7.17
CA VAL A 94 21.63 -23.48 -6.05
C VAL A 94 20.23 -23.05 -5.57
N THR A 95 19.77 -21.84 -5.90
CA THR A 95 18.59 -21.22 -5.27
C THR A 95 17.24 -21.81 -5.68
N ARG A 96 16.99 -22.05 -6.98
CA ARG A 96 15.70 -22.58 -7.45
C ARG A 96 15.51 -24.05 -7.04
N ASP A 97 16.56 -24.86 -7.16
CA ASP A 97 16.56 -26.26 -6.72
C ASP A 97 16.31 -26.38 -5.22
N LEU A 98 16.84 -25.45 -4.41
CA LEU A 98 16.59 -25.41 -2.97
C LEU A 98 15.15 -25.09 -2.61
N GLN A 99 14.53 -24.12 -3.30
CA GLN A 99 13.14 -23.76 -3.02
C GLN A 99 12.18 -24.92 -3.30
N GLU A 100 12.35 -25.61 -4.42
CA GLU A 100 11.52 -26.77 -4.78
C GLU A 100 11.76 -27.96 -3.85
N LEU A 101 13.01 -28.19 -3.44
CA LEU A 101 13.40 -29.32 -2.60
C LEU A 101 12.90 -29.19 -1.15
N LEU A 102 12.82 -27.96 -0.63
CA LEU A 102 12.48 -27.67 0.77
C LEU A 102 11.02 -27.25 0.97
N ASP A 103 10.25 -26.98 -0.09
CA ASP A 103 8.84 -26.59 0.05
C ASP A 103 8.01 -27.64 0.79
N GLY A 104 7.26 -27.19 1.81
CA GLY A 104 6.44 -28.01 2.68
C GLY A 104 7.22 -28.97 3.59
N LYS A 105 8.55 -28.84 3.70
CA LYS A 105 9.37 -29.72 4.54
C LYS A 105 9.49 -29.18 5.96
N GLN A 106 9.56 -30.10 6.92
CA GLN A 106 9.96 -29.78 8.29
C GLN A 106 11.47 -29.53 8.33
N ILE A 107 11.85 -28.36 8.83
CA ILE A 107 13.25 -27.96 8.99
C ILE A 107 13.50 -27.47 10.41
N GLU A 108 14.77 -27.51 10.81
CA GLU A 108 15.26 -26.98 12.07
C GLU A 108 16.40 -26.00 11.79
N ILE A 109 16.37 -24.82 12.40
CA ILE A 109 17.49 -23.88 12.38
C ILE A 109 18.16 -23.95 13.74
N ILE A 110 19.43 -24.37 13.77
CA ILE A 110 20.22 -24.54 14.98
C ILE A 110 21.54 -23.82 14.77
N ASN A 111 21.89 -22.88 15.65
CA ASN A 111 23.14 -22.11 15.57
C ASN A 111 23.37 -21.50 14.18
N ASP A 112 22.32 -20.84 13.66
CA ASP A 112 22.32 -20.19 12.35
C ASP A 112 22.62 -21.15 11.18
N CYS A 113 22.31 -22.44 11.33
CA CYS A 113 22.38 -23.43 10.26
C CYS A 113 21.00 -24.06 10.04
N LEU A 114 20.52 -24.04 8.79
CA LEU A 114 19.31 -24.77 8.39
C LEU A 114 19.65 -26.24 8.24
N HIS A 115 18.90 -27.08 8.93
CA HIS A 115 18.91 -28.53 8.86
C HIS A 115 17.60 -29.01 8.27
N ALA A 116 17.68 -29.70 7.13
CA ALA A 116 16.55 -30.42 6.56
C ALA A 116 16.94 -31.87 6.34
N SER A 117 16.04 -32.81 6.63
CA SER A 117 16.24 -34.22 6.29
C SER A 117 15.20 -34.63 5.23
N PRO A 118 15.34 -34.20 3.97
CA PRO A 118 14.61 -34.84 2.90
C PRO A 118 15.10 -36.29 2.83
N ALA A 119 14.16 -37.22 2.72
CA ALA A 119 14.28 -38.68 2.95
C ALA A 119 15.45 -39.45 2.30
N LYS A 120 16.35 -38.80 1.56
CA LYS A 120 17.51 -39.41 0.88
C LYS A 120 18.88 -38.81 1.25
N LYS A 121 18.98 -37.54 1.65
CA LYS A 121 20.25 -36.89 2.10
C LYS A 121 19.98 -35.71 3.04
N PRO A 122 20.65 -35.60 4.19
CA PRO A 122 20.53 -34.43 5.05
C PRO A 122 21.14 -33.20 4.36
N ILE A 123 20.37 -32.11 4.33
CA ILE A 123 20.81 -30.81 3.82
C ILE A 123 21.18 -29.95 5.02
N LYS A 124 22.35 -29.30 4.91
CA LYS A 124 22.83 -28.31 5.87
C LYS A 124 23.21 -27.05 5.10
N ILE A 125 22.61 -25.92 5.47
CA ILE A 125 22.87 -24.62 4.82
C ILE A 125 23.25 -23.63 5.92
N ALA A 126 24.41 -22.99 5.78
CA ALA A 126 24.78 -21.90 6.67
C ALA A 126 23.87 -20.70 6.37
N LEU A 127 23.27 -20.13 7.42
CA LEU A 127 22.48 -18.93 7.35
C LEU A 127 23.25 -17.78 8.00
N ARG A 128 23.16 -16.59 7.41
CA ARG A 128 23.67 -15.37 8.02
C ARG A 128 22.51 -14.68 8.74
N PRO A 129 22.55 -14.51 10.07
CA PRO A 129 21.55 -13.69 10.77
C PRO A 129 21.57 -12.26 10.24
N PHE A 130 20.38 -11.71 10.00
CA PHE A 130 20.22 -10.29 9.66
C PHE A 130 19.57 -9.57 10.85
N ARG A 131 20.31 -8.68 11.51
CA ARG A 131 19.89 -7.99 12.73
C ARG A 131 19.63 -6.51 12.47
N MET A 132 19.02 -5.82 13.46
CA MET A 132 18.79 -4.38 13.37
C MET A 132 20.09 -3.58 13.15
N SER A 133 21.22 -4.03 13.70
CA SER A 133 22.53 -3.42 13.42
C SER A 133 22.99 -3.58 11.96
N ASP A 134 22.67 -4.70 11.31
CA ASP A 134 22.95 -4.88 9.88
C ASP A 134 22.07 -3.93 9.06
N TYR A 135 20.79 -3.83 9.42
CA TYR A 135 19.86 -2.89 8.81
C TYR A 135 20.34 -1.44 8.93
N GLU A 136 20.64 -0.96 10.14
CA GLU A 136 21.11 0.41 10.39
C GLU A 136 22.38 0.74 9.59
N THR A 137 23.32 -0.21 9.51
CA THR A 137 24.56 -0.04 8.73
C THR A 137 24.26 0.12 7.24
N ARG A 138 23.44 -0.77 6.67
CA ARG A 138 23.09 -0.73 5.24
C ARG A 138 22.15 0.44 4.93
N ALA A 139 21.29 0.85 5.86
CA ALA A 139 20.44 2.02 5.75
C ALA A 139 21.29 3.30 5.70
N GLN A 140 22.32 3.42 6.55
CA GLN A 140 23.24 4.55 6.49
C GLN A 140 24.02 4.58 5.17
N GLN A 141 24.44 3.41 4.66
CA GLN A 141 25.04 3.29 3.33
C GLN A 141 24.09 3.79 2.24
N ALA A 142 22.83 3.37 2.27
CA ALA A 142 21.81 3.82 1.33
C ALA A 142 21.60 5.34 1.37
N ILE A 143 21.54 5.94 2.56
CA ILE A 143 21.44 7.41 2.73
C ILE A 143 22.67 8.12 2.16
N ASN A 144 23.87 7.54 2.33
CA ASN A 144 25.09 8.14 1.79
C ASN A 144 25.19 8.00 0.26
N HIS A 145 24.65 6.91 -0.30
CA HIS A 145 24.63 6.67 -1.74
C HIS A 145 23.45 7.34 -2.46
N GLU A 146 22.43 7.76 -1.72
CA GLU A 146 21.20 8.38 -2.22
C GLU A 146 21.48 9.40 -3.34
N PRO A 147 22.39 10.40 -3.17
CA PRO A 147 22.64 11.42 -4.20
C PRO A 147 23.11 10.83 -5.54
N LYS A 148 23.93 9.78 -5.51
CA LYS A 148 24.41 9.11 -6.72
C LYS A 148 23.27 8.37 -7.42
N HIS A 149 22.42 7.68 -6.66
CA HIS A 149 21.23 7.00 -7.20
C HIS A 149 20.20 8.00 -7.73
N TYR A 150 20.00 9.14 -7.06
CA TYR A 150 19.19 10.26 -7.55
C TYR A 150 19.67 10.75 -8.92
N ILE A 151 20.96 11.03 -9.07
CA ILE A 151 21.52 11.51 -10.34
C ILE A 151 21.35 10.45 -11.44
N GLN A 152 21.70 9.20 -11.15
CA GLN A 152 21.54 8.10 -12.12
C GLN A 152 20.07 7.94 -12.55
N PHE A 153 19.16 8.02 -11.59
CA PHE A 153 17.73 7.96 -11.82
C PHE A 153 17.25 9.13 -12.71
N LEU A 154 17.70 10.36 -12.44
CA LEU A 154 17.35 11.52 -13.24
C LEU A 154 17.90 11.39 -14.66
N THR A 155 19.15 10.97 -14.83
CA THR A 155 19.75 10.74 -16.16
C THR A 155 18.98 9.69 -16.95
N ASN A 156 18.59 8.58 -16.31
CA ASN A 156 17.76 7.55 -16.94
C ASN A 156 16.39 8.11 -17.32
N THR A 157 15.74 8.83 -16.40
CA THR A 157 14.41 9.41 -16.61
C THR A 157 14.42 10.40 -17.77
N LEU A 158 15.39 11.33 -17.82
CA LEU A 158 15.56 12.28 -18.93
C LEU A 158 15.75 11.58 -20.27
N SER A 159 16.52 10.50 -20.30
CA SER A 159 16.73 9.70 -21.51
C SER A 159 15.42 9.05 -22.00
N PHE A 160 14.61 8.52 -21.08
CA PHE A 160 13.30 7.96 -21.40
C PHE A 160 12.28 9.05 -21.79
N LEU A 161 12.31 10.22 -21.14
CA LEU A 161 11.44 11.36 -21.48
C LEU A 161 11.62 11.78 -22.94
N GLU A 162 12.86 11.81 -23.42
CA GLU A 162 13.15 12.16 -24.81
C GLU A 162 12.58 11.12 -25.79
N GLN A 163 12.66 9.84 -25.44
CA GLN A 163 12.10 8.74 -26.24
C GLN A 163 10.56 8.72 -26.23
N GLU A 164 9.95 9.15 -25.13
CA GLU A 164 8.50 9.04 -24.87
C GLU A 164 7.73 10.36 -25.01
N LYS A 165 8.35 11.44 -25.51
CA LYS A 165 7.74 12.78 -25.65
C LYS A 165 6.37 12.79 -26.35
N THR A 166 6.11 11.83 -27.23
CA THR A 166 4.81 11.67 -27.91
C THR A 166 3.66 11.36 -26.96
N LEU A 167 3.92 10.84 -25.76
CA LEU A 167 2.95 10.64 -24.69
C LEU A 167 2.28 11.94 -24.23
N PHE A 168 3.03 13.04 -24.29
CA PHE A 168 2.52 14.32 -23.85
C PHE A 168 1.36 14.80 -24.73
N THR A 169 1.32 14.40 -26.00
CA THR A 169 0.25 14.75 -26.95
C THR A 169 -0.67 13.58 -27.28
N ALA A 170 -0.29 12.35 -26.93
CA ALA A 170 -1.04 11.14 -27.24
C ALA A 170 -2.51 11.24 -26.76
N ARG A 171 -3.43 10.82 -27.63
CA ARG A 171 -4.82 10.51 -27.27
C ARG A 171 -4.95 9.01 -27.22
N LEU A 172 -5.47 8.47 -26.12
CA LEU A 172 -5.82 7.07 -26.06
C LEU A 172 -7.00 6.75 -26.98
N PRO A 173 -7.07 5.52 -27.51
CA PRO A 173 -8.28 4.99 -28.12
C PRO A 173 -9.48 5.16 -27.19
N SER A 174 -10.65 5.45 -27.77
CA SER A 174 -11.89 5.52 -27.00
C SER A 174 -12.25 4.14 -26.46
N VAL A 175 -12.53 4.07 -25.16
CA VAL A 175 -13.09 2.91 -24.48
C VAL A 175 -14.58 3.17 -24.19
N CYS A 176 -15.42 2.19 -24.51
CA CYS A 176 -16.87 2.24 -24.38
C CYS A 176 -17.34 1.72 -23.02
N ILE A 177 -17.08 2.44 -21.95
CA ILE A 177 -17.54 2.04 -20.62
C ILE A 177 -18.95 2.58 -20.33
N ARG A 178 -19.69 1.92 -19.41
CA ARG A 178 -21.01 2.37 -18.95
C ARG A 178 -20.90 3.65 -18.12
N SER A 179 -19.84 3.76 -17.34
CA SER A 179 -19.59 4.93 -16.48
C SER A 179 -19.17 6.15 -17.30
N SER A 180 -19.86 7.28 -17.14
CA SER A 180 -19.51 8.53 -17.79
C SER A 180 -18.58 9.37 -16.91
N PHE A 181 -17.32 9.51 -17.30
CA PHE A 181 -16.35 10.38 -16.62
C PHE A 181 -16.69 11.87 -16.72
N ALA A 182 -17.51 12.29 -17.70
CA ALA A 182 -17.74 13.69 -17.97
C ALA A 182 -18.34 14.42 -16.76
N ASN A 183 -17.69 15.52 -16.35
CA ASN A 183 -18.10 16.36 -15.21
C ASN A 183 -18.16 15.64 -13.85
N SER A 184 -17.58 14.44 -13.73
CA SER A 184 -17.56 13.67 -12.49
C SER A 184 -16.27 13.89 -11.69
N PHE A 185 -16.33 13.65 -10.38
CA PHE A 185 -15.13 13.40 -9.59
C PHE A 185 -14.71 11.94 -9.79
N VAL A 186 -13.41 11.69 -9.92
CA VAL A 186 -12.84 10.35 -9.99
C VAL A 186 -11.95 10.13 -8.80
N VAL A 187 -12.15 9.03 -8.08
CA VAL A 187 -11.22 8.53 -7.07
C VAL A 187 -10.50 7.34 -7.68
N LEU A 188 -9.24 7.56 -8.06
CA LEU A 188 -8.35 6.56 -8.64
C LEU A 188 -7.61 5.86 -7.51
N VAL A 189 -7.83 4.55 -7.36
CA VAL A 189 -7.27 3.76 -6.25
C VAL A 189 -6.26 2.76 -6.78
N ASN A 190 -5.04 2.87 -6.26
CA ASN A 190 -3.98 1.90 -6.43
C ASN A 190 -3.82 1.06 -5.18
N ARG A 191 -3.08 -0.05 -5.29
CA ARG A 191 -2.57 -0.79 -4.14
C ARG A 191 -1.29 -0.14 -3.62
N GLY A 192 -1.34 0.39 -2.41
CA GLY A 192 -0.18 0.95 -1.70
C GLY A 192 -0.38 0.91 -0.17
N PRO A 193 0.69 1.10 0.63
CA PRO A 193 0.66 0.87 2.09
C PRO A 193 -0.45 1.65 2.81
N SER A 194 -0.65 2.92 2.49
CA SER A 194 -1.69 3.78 3.11
C SER A 194 -3.02 3.80 2.36
N ALA A 195 -3.18 3.04 1.28
CA ALA A 195 -4.32 3.18 0.38
C ALA A 195 -5.67 2.93 1.08
N ARG A 196 -5.71 1.96 2.01
CA ARG A 196 -6.90 1.64 2.79
C ARG A 196 -7.31 2.80 3.70
N ASP A 197 -6.37 3.36 4.43
CA ASP A 197 -6.61 4.43 5.42
C ASP A 197 -6.94 5.76 4.75
N ASP A 198 -6.27 6.07 3.63
CA ASP A 198 -6.56 7.23 2.81
C ASP A 198 -7.97 7.11 2.18
N LEU A 199 -8.32 5.95 1.63
CA LEU A 199 -9.65 5.71 1.06
C LEU A 199 -10.75 5.79 2.13
N HIS A 200 -10.50 5.21 3.32
CA HIS A 200 -11.42 5.29 4.45
C HIS A 200 -11.65 6.74 4.89
N SER A 201 -10.58 7.54 4.91
CA SER A 201 -10.62 8.98 5.22
C SER A 201 -11.45 9.78 4.20
N LEU A 202 -11.52 9.31 2.95
CA LEU A 202 -12.38 9.87 1.91
C LEU A 202 -13.84 9.39 1.96
N SER A 203 -14.24 8.54 2.91
CA SER A 203 -15.60 7.97 2.96
C SER A 203 -16.72 9.01 2.97
N SER A 204 -16.55 10.13 3.69
CA SER A 204 -17.53 11.23 3.71
C SER A 204 -17.64 11.92 2.36
N PHE A 205 -16.52 12.09 1.66
CA PHE A 205 -16.48 12.63 0.31
C PHE A 205 -17.18 11.68 -0.68
N ILE A 206 -16.87 10.39 -0.61
CA ILE A 206 -17.46 9.36 -1.49
C ILE A 206 -18.99 9.31 -1.30
N LYS A 207 -19.48 9.29 -0.05
CA LYS A 207 -20.92 9.30 0.25
C LYS A 207 -21.63 10.53 -0.30
N LYS A 208 -21.02 11.71 -0.15
CA LYS A 208 -21.63 13.00 -0.51
C LYS A 208 -21.63 13.25 -2.01
N TYR A 209 -20.50 13.01 -2.68
CA TYR A 209 -20.30 13.39 -4.08
C TYR A 209 -20.49 12.24 -5.07
N ARG A 210 -20.54 10.99 -4.58
CA ARG A 210 -20.62 9.76 -5.41
C ARG A 210 -19.67 9.81 -6.61
N PRO A 211 -18.36 9.96 -6.37
CA PRO A 211 -17.36 9.95 -7.43
C PRO A 211 -17.32 8.58 -8.11
N ILE A 212 -16.77 8.55 -9.33
CA ILE A 212 -16.41 7.29 -9.98
C ILE A 212 -15.22 6.68 -9.24
N LEU A 213 -15.38 5.46 -8.76
CA LEU A 213 -14.35 4.65 -8.14
C LEU A 213 -13.60 3.87 -9.22
N LEU A 214 -12.45 4.41 -9.62
CA LEU A 214 -11.59 3.86 -10.66
C LEU A 214 -10.44 3.07 -10.02
N ALA A 215 -10.45 1.76 -10.15
CA ALA A 215 -9.39 0.90 -9.62
C ALA A 215 -8.26 0.68 -10.62
N VAL A 216 -7.02 0.67 -10.15
CA VAL A 216 -5.86 0.19 -10.90
C VAL A 216 -5.37 -1.13 -10.31
N ASP A 217 -5.44 -2.19 -11.11
CA ASP A 217 -5.09 -3.56 -10.70
C ASP A 217 -5.60 -3.89 -9.29
N GLY A 218 -4.70 -4.18 -8.34
CA GLY A 218 -5.04 -4.54 -6.96
C GLY A 218 -5.75 -3.45 -6.15
N GLY A 219 -5.87 -2.22 -6.66
CA GLY A 219 -6.71 -1.19 -6.06
C GLY A 219 -8.19 -1.56 -6.01
N ALA A 220 -8.64 -2.48 -6.87
CA ALA A 220 -10.02 -2.99 -6.85
C ALA A 220 -10.31 -3.76 -5.55
N ASP A 221 -9.34 -4.55 -5.09
CA ASP A 221 -9.42 -5.28 -3.83
C ASP A 221 -9.43 -4.33 -2.62
N VAL A 222 -8.68 -3.22 -2.70
CA VAL A 222 -8.70 -2.16 -1.67
C VAL A 222 -10.09 -1.55 -1.57
N ILE A 223 -10.70 -1.16 -2.70
CA ILE A 223 -12.06 -0.60 -2.75
C ILE A 223 -13.07 -1.57 -2.11
N LEU A 224 -13.04 -2.84 -2.50
CA LEU A 224 -13.92 -3.87 -1.94
C LEU A 224 -13.71 -4.07 -0.44
N SER A 225 -12.46 -4.08 0.02
CA SER A 225 -12.13 -4.24 1.45
C SER A 225 -12.66 -3.10 2.33
N CYS A 226 -12.85 -1.91 1.74
CA CYS A 226 -13.44 -0.74 2.39
C CYS A 226 -14.97 -0.69 2.30
N GLY A 227 -15.61 -1.73 1.76
CA GLY A 227 -17.07 -1.83 1.64
C GLY A 227 -17.67 -1.05 0.47
N TRP A 228 -16.84 -0.63 -0.49
CA TRP A 228 -17.27 0.04 -1.72
C TRP A 228 -17.21 -0.93 -2.91
N VAL A 229 -17.86 -0.58 -4.03
CA VAL A 229 -17.79 -1.35 -5.27
C VAL A 229 -17.10 -0.49 -6.33
N PRO A 230 -16.07 -0.98 -7.03
CA PRO A 230 -15.43 -0.21 -8.09
C PRO A 230 -16.38 -0.07 -9.28
N ASP A 231 -16.37 1.11 -9.91
CA ASP A 231 -17.14 1.37 -11.13
C ASP A 231 -16.38 0.91 -12.37
N VAL A 232 -15.06 1.08 -12.36
CA VAL A 232 -14.15 0.74 -13.46
C VAL A 232 -12.88 0.12 -12.88
N ILE A 233 -12.36 -0.94 -13.51
CA ILE A 233 -11.07 -1.56 -13.17
C ILE A 233 -10.18 -1.52 -14.40
N ILE A 234 -8.98 -0.96 -14.25
CA ILE A 234 -8.00 -0.83 -15.34
C ILE A 234 -6.68 -1.47 -14.92
N GLY A 235 -6.05 -2.23 -15.81
CA GLY A 235 -4.66 -2.62 -15.64
C GLY A 235 -4.26 -3.85 -16.43
N ASP A 236 -3.16 -4.49 -16.05
CA ASP A 236 -2.76 -5.75 -16.68
C ASP A 236 -3.59 -6.94 -16.18
N LEU A 237 -4.28 -6.75 -15.04
CA LEU A 237 -5.28 -7.63 -14.43
C LEU A 237 -4.76 -9.05 -14.11
N ASP A 238 -3.44 -9.22 -14.04
CA ASP A 238 -2.81 -10.51 -13.74
C ASP A 238 -2.94 -10.90 -12.26
N SER A 239 -3.21 -9.92 -11.41
CA SER A 239 -3.00 -10.01 -9.96
C SER A 239 -4.16 -9.50 -9.10
N VAL A 240 -5.26 -9.11 -9.74
CA VAL A 240 -6.56 -8.72 -9.16
C VAL A 240 -7.31 -9.96 -8.67
N SER A 241 -8.06 -9.92 -7.57
CA SER A 241 -8.86 -11.09 -7.15
C SER A 241 -10.03 -11.39 -8.09
N ASP A 242 -10.45 -12.65 -8.17
CA ASP A 242 -11.64 -13.02 -8.95
C ASP A 242 -12.90 -12.31 -8.44
N ARG A 243 -13.00 -12.10 -7.11
CA ARG A 243 -14.09 -11.33 -6.49
C ARG A 243 -14.15 -9.90 -7.04
N ALA A 244 -13.00 -9.26 -7.22
CA ALA A 244 -12.92 -7.94 -7.83
C ALA A 244 -13.29 -7.96 -9.31
N LEU A 245 -12.86 -8.96 -10.08
CA LEU A 245 -13.23 -9.08 -11.49
C LEU A 245 -14.74 -9.32 -11.69
N TYR A 246 -15.40 -10.00 -10.76
CA TYR A 246 -16.85 -10.23 -10.77
C TYR A 246 -17.65 -9.16 -10.01
N SER A 247 -17.06 -8.02 -9.64
CA SER A 247 -17.76 -6.96 -8.88
C SER A 247 -18.84 -6.22 -9.70
N GLY A 248 -18.90 -6.45 -11.01
CA GLY A 248 -19.78 -5.75 -11.94
C GLY A 248 -19.21 -4.44 -12.49
N ALA A 249 -17.94 -4.14 -12.21
CA ALA A 249 -17.22 -2.99 -12.77
C ALA A 249 -16.99 -3.15 -14.28
N ASP A 250 -16.81 -2.02 -14.99
CA ASP A 250 -16.29 -2.06 -16.36
C ASP A 250 -14.80 -2.39 -16.35
N ILE A 251 -14.41 -3.42 -17.10
CA ILE A 251 -13.04 -3.90 -17.13
C ILE A 251 -12.32 -3.37 -18.37
N ILE A 252 -11.22 -2.63 -18.16
CA ILE A 252 -10.32 -2.20 -19.23
C ILE A 252 -8.99 -2.94 -19.06
N LEU A 253 -8.70 -3.83 -19.99
CA LEU A 253 -7.44 -4.55 -20.05
C LEU A 253 -6.39 -3.68 -20.74
N HIS A 254 -5.45 -3.17 -19.97
CA HIS A 254 -4.30 -2.45 -20.47
C HIS A 254 -3.36 -3.42 -21.20
N ALA A 255 -3.05 -3.09 -22.45
CA ALA A 255 -2.10 -3.83 -23.27
C ALA A 255 -0.90 -2.96 -23.62
N TYR A 256 0.25 -3.59 -23.79
CA TYR A 256 1.40 -2.94 -24.40
C TYR A 256 1.05 -2.47 -25.82
N LYS A 257 1.87 -1.56 -26.38
CA LYS A 257 1.69 -1.03 -27.75
C LYS A 257 1.58 -2.12 -28.84
N ASN A 258 2.20 -3.27 -28.63
CA ASN A 258 2.13 -4.42 -29.54
C ASN A 258 0.85 -5.27 -29.37
N GLY A 259 -0.07 -4.86 -28.50
CA GLY A 259 -1.34 -5.54 -28.23
C GLY A 259 -1.24 -6.72 -27.27
N ILE A 260 -0.05 -7.05 -26.76
CA ILE A 260 0.13 -8.09 -25.77
C ILE A 260 -0.38 -7.57 -24.42
N ALA A 261 -1.26 -8.35 -23.79
CA ALA A 261 -1.83 -8.04 -22.48
C ALA A 261 -1.68 -9.26 -21.55
N PRO A 262 -0.94 -9.14 -20.41
CA PRO A 262 -0.68 -10.25 -19.50
C PRO A 262 -1.94 -10.95 -18.98
N GLY A 263 -2.97 -10.20 -18.56
CA GLY A 263 -4.20 -10.76 -18.01
C GLY A 263 -5.17 -11.35 -19.02
N ARG A 264 -4.90 -11.27 -20.33
CA ARG A 264 -5.85 -11.70 -21.38
C ARG A 264 -6.31 -13.14 -21.22
N SER A 265 -5.37 -14.07 -21.18
CA SER A 265 -5.68 -15.51 -21.06
C SER A 265 -6.36 -15.87 -19.74
N ARG A 266 -6.23 -15.03 -18.71
CA ARG A 266 -6.93 -15.21 -17.44
C ARG A 266 -8.39 -14.76 -17.57
N LEU A 267 -8.62 -13.55 -18.10
CA LEU A 267 -9.97 -13.01 -18.30
C LEU A 267 -10.81 -13.87 -19.25
N ASP A 268 -10.22 -14.35 -20.34
CA ASP A 268 -10.86 -15.25 -21.30
C ASP A 268 -11.34 -16.54 -20.63
N ARG A 269 -10.52 -17.11 -19.73
CA ARG A 269 -10.84 -18.34 -18.98
C ARG A 269 -11.94 -18.12 -17.95
N LEU A 270 -11.97 -16.94 -17.32
CA LEU A 270 -12.98 -16.55 -16.35
C LEU A 270 -14.29 -16.10 -17.02
N GLY A 271 -14.31 -15.91 -18.34
CA GLY A 271 -15.46 -15.40 -19.08
C GLY A 271 -15.84 -13.96 -18.70
N VAL A 272 -14.88 -13.18 -18.19
CA VAL A 272 -15.11 -11.79 -17.78
C VAL A 272 -14.99 -10.89 -19.00
N PRO A 273 -16.03 -10.11 -19.38
CA PRO A 273 -15.95 -9.21 -20.52
C PRO A 273 -15.01 -8.04 -20.21
N TYR A 274 -14.18 -7.67 -21.17
CA TYR A 274 -13.22 -6.57 -21.01
C TYR A 274 -13.04 -5.79 -22.31
N GLN A 275 -12.50 -4.59 -22.20
CA GLN A 275 -12.09 -3.77 -23.33
C GLN A 275 -10.57 -3.66 -23.39
N LEU A 276 -10.00 -4.02 -24.53
CA LEU A 276 -8.57 -3.94 -24.73
C LEU A 276 -8.17 -2.49 -25.02
N LEU A 277 -7.25 -1.95 -24.23
CA LEU A 277 -6.70 -0.61 -24.40
C LEU A 277 -5.18 -0.68 -24.59
N PRO A 278 -4.70 -0.72 -25.85
CA PRO A 278 -3.27 -0.66 -26.14
C PRO A 278 -2.76 0.75 -25.88
N ALA A 279 -1.91 0.89 -24.86
CA ALA A 279 -1.38 2.18 -24.46
C ALA A 279 0.07 2.03 -23.95
N PRO A 280 0.90 3.06 -24.16
CA PRO A 280 2.17 3.19 -23.45
C PRO A 280 2.00 3.71 -22.02
N GLY A 281 3.00 3.44 -21.18
CA GLY A 281 3.05 3.86 -19.77
C GLY A 281 2.64 2.73 -18.83
N THR A 282 2.48 3.06 -17.55
CA THR A 282 1.96 2.12 -16.55
C THR A 282 0.43 2.05 -16.56
N SER A 283 -0.16 1.03 -15.94
CA SER A 283 -1.63 0.95 -15.77
C SER A 283 -2.22 2.18 -15.06
N GLU A 284 -1.48 2.75 -14.10
CA GLU A 284 -1.87 3.99 -13.40
C GLU A 284 -1.88 5.19 -14.35
N ASP A 285 -0.84 5.33 -15.18
CA ASP A 285 -0.73 6.38 -16.19
C ASP A 285 -1.92 6.37 -17.16
N VAL A 286 -2.26 5.16 -17.63
CA VAL A 286 -3.37 4.94 -18.55
C VAL A 286 -4.70 5.26 -17.87
N ALA A 287 -4.90 4.84 -16.61
CA ALA A 287 -6.11 5.16 -15.86
C ALA A 287 -6.30 6.67 -15.66
N MET A 288 -5.21 7.39 -15.33
CA MET A 288 -5.21 8.86 -15.25
C MET A 288 -5.60 9.50 -16.59
N LEU A 289 -5.02 9.03 -17.70
CA LEU A 289 -5.32 9.54 -19.05
C LEU A 289 -6.77 9.23 -19.49
N VAL A 290 -7.29 8.04 -19.19
CA VAL A 290 -8.68 7.66 -19.48
C VAL A 290 -9.65 8.60 -18.74
N ALA A 291 -9.45 8.83 -17.45
CA ALA A 291 -10.26 9.76 -16.68
C ALA A 291 -10.14 11.21 -17.19
N TYR A 292 -8.93 11.62 -17.56
CA TYR A 292 -8.67 12.96 -18.10
C TYR A 292 -9.35 13.19 -19.47
N GLN A 293 -9.20 12.24 -20.41
CA GLN A 293 -9.85 12.29 -21.73
C GLN A 293 -11.36 12.17 -21.63
N GLY A 294 -11.86 11.41 -20.66
CA GLY A 294 -13.27 11.33 -20.28
C GLY A 294 -13.82 12.61 -19.64
N GLN A 295 -13.03 13.69 -19.57
CA GLN A 295 -13.43 15.00 -19.05
C GLN A 295 -13.85 14.99 -17.57
N ALA A 296 -13.19 14.17 -16.74
CA ALA A 296 -13.34 14.25 -15.29
C ALA A 296 -13.07 15.69 -14.77
N THR A 297 -13.82 16.11 -13.76
CA THR A 297 -13.68 17.42 -13.11
C THR A 297 -12.41 17.47 -12.28
N ARG A 298 -12.17 16.43 -11.47
CA ARG A 298 -10.94 16.21 -10.70
C ARG A 298 -10.67 14.71 -10.60
N ILE A 299 -9.38 14.37 -10.53
CA ILE A 299 -8.88 13.01 -10.36
C ILE A 299 -8.14 12.99 -9.03
N ILE A 300 -8.69 12.27 -8.04
CA ILE A 300 -8.14 12.14 -6.69
C ILE A 300 -7.43 10.79 -6.64
N THR A 301 -6.11 10.78 -6.46
CA THR A 301 -5.32 9.55 -6.43
C THR A 301 -5.11 9.05 -5.01
N VAL A 302 -5.30 7.75 -4.80
CA VAL A 302 -5.15 7.06 -3.50
C VAL A 302 -4.17 5.89 -3.67
N GLY A 303 -3.18 5.79 -2.79
CA GLY A 303 -2.18 4.72 -2.87
C GLY A 303 -1.21 4.86 -4.04
N SER A 304 -1.14 6.04 -4.68
CA SER A 304 -0.23 6.30 -5.79
C SER A 304 1.23 6.28 -5.38
N HIS A 305 2.08 5.84 -6.31
CA HIS A 305 3.53 5.87 -6.18
C HIS A 305 4.03 7.21 -6.74
N THR A 306 4.34 8.14 -5.85
CA THR A 306 4.58 9.55 -6.24
C THR A 306 5.94 10.08 -5.87
N ASN A 307 6.75 9.32 -5.12
CA ASN A 307 8.08 9.73 -4.70
C ASN A 307 9.18 8.87 -5.36
N MET A 308 10.41 9.38 -5.37
CA MET A 308 11.55 8.70 -6.00
C MET A 308 11.93 7.38 -5.32
N GLN A 309 11.60 7.23 -4.04
CA GLN A 309 11.88 6.03 -3.29
C GLN A 309 10.99 4.87 -3.75
N ASP A 310 9.68 5.09 -3.87
CA ASP A 310 8.68 4.19 -4.46
C ASP A 310 9.09 3.74 -5.89
N PHE A 311 9.84 4.60 -6.57
CA PHE A 311 10.31 4.42 -7.93
C PHE A 311 11.62 3.63 -8.04
N LEU A 312 12.58 3.88 -7.15
CA LEU A 312 13.83 3.13 -7.03
C LEU A 312 13.56 1.69 -6.56
N GLU A 313 12.60 1.50 -5.64
CA GLU A 313 12.16 0.20 -5.14
C GLU A 313 11.73 -0.77 -6.25
N LYS A 314 11.16 -0.28 -7.35
CA LYS A 314 10.57 -1.14 -8.40
C LYS A 314 11.40 -1.23 -9.67
N GLY A 315 12.54 -0.52 -9.76
CA GLY A 315 13.46 -0.58 -10.90
C GLY A 315 12.83 -0.32 -12.28
N ARG A 316 11.72 0.42 -12.36
CA ARG A 316 10.79 0.37 -13.51
C ARG A 316 11.24 1.18 -14.74
N LYS A 317 11.08 0.55 -15.92
CA LYS A 317 10.86 1.21 -17.21
C LYS A 317 9.39 1.69 -17.26
N GLY A 318 9.12 2.90 -17.73
CA GLY A 318 7.76 3.49 -17.77
C GLY A 318 7.50 4.56 -16.71
N MET A 319 8.55 5.22 -16.23
CA MET A 319 8.44 6.29 -15.24
C MET A 319 8.46 7.70 -15.84
N ALA A 320 9.21 7.86 -16.94
CA ALA A 320 9.18 9.07 -17.73
C ALA A 320 7.74 9.39 -18.17
N SER A 321 6.97 8.37 -18.56
CA SER A 321 5.54 8.48 -18.85
C SER A 321 4.74 9.04 -17.69
N THR A 322 4.93 8.53 -16.46
CA THR A 322 4.23 9.02 -15.26
C THR A 322 4.51 10.49 -15.00
N PHE A 323 5.78 10.90 -15.09
CA PHE A 323 6.16 12.30 -14.93
C PHE A 323 5.50 13.21 -15.99
N LEU A 324 5.54 12.83 -17.27
CA LEU A 324 4.91 13.59 -18.36
C LEU A 324 3.40 13.71 -18.19
N ILE A 325 2.74 12.60 -17.85
CA ILE A 325 1.28 12.55 -17.72
C ILE A 325 0.82 13.39 -16.54
N ARG A 326 1.48 13.26 -15.38
CA ARG A 326 1.18 14.11 -14.21
C ARG A 326 1.43 15.59 -14.50
N THR A 327 2.49 15.93 -15.24
CA THR A 327 2.74 17.31 -15.69
C THR A 327 1.60 17.82 -16.60
N ARG A 328 1.13 16.99 -17.54
CA ARG A 328 0.04 17.32 -18.46
C ARG A 328 -1.29 17.54 -17.75
N ILE A 329 -1.64 16.68 -16.79
CA ILE A 329 -2.97 16.66 -16.15
C ILE A 329 -3.01 17.33 -14.77
N GLY A 330 -1.88 17.87 -14.29
CA GLY A 330 -1.71 18.33 -12.91
C GLY A 330 -2.78 19.32 -12.42
N HIS A 331 -3.33 20.16 -13.30
CA HIS A 331 -4.41 21.09 -12.98
C HIS A 331 -5.75 20.41 -12.57
N LYS A 332 -5.91 19.11 -12.84
CA LYS A 332 -7.07 18.30 -12.42
C LYS A 332 -6.72 17.23 -11.39
N LEU A 333 -5.43 17.01 -11.12
CA LEU A 333 -4.94 15.93 -10.27
C LEU A 333 -4.82 16.39 -8.82
N ILE A 334 -5.31 15.59 -7.88
CA ILE A 334 -5.20 15.81 -6.44
C ILE A 334 -4.64 14.53 -5.84
N ASP A 335 -3.54 14.63 -5.10
CA ASP A 335 -2.96 13.49 -4.40
C ASP A 335 -3.55 13.39 -2.98
N ALA A 336 -4.18 12.26 -2.66
CA ALA A 336 -4.76 12.00 -1.33
C ALA A 336 -3.80 11.25 -0.40
N LYS A 337 -2.58 10.94 -0.83
CA LYS A 337 -1.57 10.26 0.00
C LYS A 337 -1.36 11.03 1.30
N GLY A 338 -1.63 10.38 2.43
CA GLY A 338 -1.44 10.96 3.77
C GLY A 338 -2.57 11.88 4.25
N VAL A 339 -3.69 11.98 3.53
CA VAL A 339 -4.87 12.76 3.99
C VAL A 339 -5.42 12.23 5.32
N HIS A 340 -5.26 10.93 5.60
CA HIS A 340 -5.67 10.35 6.87
C HIS A 340 -4.99 11.01 8.08
N TYR A 341 -3.72 11.43 7.98
CA TYR A 341 -3.02 12.16 9.05
C TYR A 341 -3.68 13.51 9.36
N LEU A 342 -4.22 14.19 8.34
CA LEU A 342 -4.88 15.49 8.51
C LEU A 342 -6.29 15.36 9.10
N ILE A 343 -7.03 14.33 8.68
CA ILE A 343 -8.42 14.14 9.11
C ILE A 343 -8.50 13.57 10.53
N GLN A 344 -7.60 12.65 10.91
CA GLN A 344 -7.59 12.08 12.27
C GLN A 344 -7.31 13.14 13.35
N GLN A 345 -6.51 14.17 13.05
CA GLN A 345 -6.29 15.27 13.99
C GLN A 345 -7.57 16.08 14.29
N LYS A 346 -8.53 16.11 13.36
CA LYS A 346 -9.78 16.86 13.52
C LYS A 346 -10.81 16.11 14.37
N GLU A 347 -10.77 14.77 14.37
CA GLU A 347 -11.65 13.93 15.21
C GLU A 347 -11.38 14.10 16.72
N MET A 348 -10.16 14.50 17.12
CA MET A 348 -9.83 14.77 18.54
C MET A 348 -10.56 15.98 19.14
N TYR A 349 -11.17 16.85 18.33
CA TYR A 349 -11.81 18.10 18.78
C TYR A 349 -13.31 18.14 18.47
N LYS A 350 -14.04 17.05 18.78
CA LYS A 350 -15.51 17.11 18.90
C LYS A 350 -15.84 17.45 20.36
N PRO A 351 -16.19 18.71 20.71
CA PRO A 351 -16.64 19.00 22.06
C PRO A 351 -17.82 18.09 22.37
N SER A 352 -17.70 17.29 23.41
CA SER A 352 -18.80 16.48 23.91
C SER A 352 -20.05 17.34 24.13
N VAL A 353 -21.24 16.76 23.99
CA VAL A 353 -22.50 17.45 24.31
C VAL A 353 -22.43 18.06 25.73
N GLY A 354 -21.79 17.37 26.67
CA GLY A 354 -21.54 17.85 28.03
C GLY A 354 -20.72 19.15 28.08
N THR A 355 -19.64 19.26 27.29
CA THR A 355 -18.85 20.50 27.21
C THR A 355 -19.65 21.66 26.61
N VAL A 356 -20.48 21.42 25.60
CA VAL A 356 -21.33 22.48 25.02
C VAL A 356 -22.36 22.96 26.04
N VAL A 357 -23.06 22.02 26.69
CA VAL A 357 -24.06 22.33 27.74
C VAL A 357 -23.42 23.07 28.91
N ALA A 358 -22.27 22.61 29.41
CA ALA A 358 -21.55 23.26 30.50
C ALA A 358 -21.11 24.68 30.15
N SER A 359 -20.61 24.89 28.92
CA SER A 359 -20.21 26.21 28.42
C SER A 359 -21.40 27.16 28.33
N SER A 360 -22.52 26.70 27.79
CA SER A 360 -23.76 27.47 27.69
C SER A 360 -24.33 27.79 29.07
N LEU A 361 -24.32 26.84 30.01
CA LEU A 361 -24.79 27.04 31.38
C LEU A 361 -23.91 28.03 32.14
N CYS A 362 -22.59 27.92 31.98
CA CYS A 362 -21.62 28.85 32.55
C CYS A 362 -21.86 30.28 32.04
N LEU A 363 -22.08 30.45 30.74
CA LEU A 363 -22.41 31.75 30.14
C LEU A 363 -23.73 32.33 30.70
N LEU A 364 -24.76 31.49 30.84
CA LEU A 364 -26.05 31.86 31.42
C LEU A 364 -25.92 32.31 32.88
N LEU A 365 -25.14 31.59 33.68
CA LEU A 365 -24.82 31.95 35.06
C LEU A 365 -24.06 33.27 35.13
N LEU A 366 -23.07 33.47 34.25
CA LEU A 366 -22.29 34.71 34.18
C LEU A 366 -23.19 35.92 33.84
N LEU A 367 -24.13 35.76 32.90
CA LEU A 367 -25.12 36.79 32.55
C LEU A 367 -26.08 37.09 33.73
N LEU A 368 -26.53 36.06 34.44
CA LEU A 368 -27.35 36.20 35.66
C LEU A 368 -26.60 36.94 36.78
N PHE A 369 -25.30 36.72 36.93
CA PHE A 369 -24.47 37.39 37.93
C PHE A 369 -24.15 38.85 37.57
N MET A 370 -23.82 39.12 36.30
CA MET A 370 -23.34 40.44 35.86
C MET A 370 -24.47 41.44 35.58
N HIS A 371 -25.67 41.00 35.18
CA HIS A 371 -26.73 41.90 34.74
C HIS A 371 -27.85 42.06 35.80
N PRO A 372 -28.00 43.24 36.44
CA PRO A 372 -28.93 43.45 37.56
C PRO A 372 -30.38 43.09 37.22
N THR A 373 -30.85 43.42 36.03
CA THR A 373 -32.22 43.13 35.56
C THR A 373 -32.46 41.65 35.31
N ILE A 374 -31.47 40.91 34.80
CA ILE A 374 -31.59 39.47 34.56
C ILE A 374 -31.55 38.72 35.89
N ARG A 375 -30.74 39.18 36.85
CA ARG A 375 -30.75 38.67 38.22
C ARG A 375 -32.13 38.77 38.87
N THR A 376 -32.81 39.91 38.71
CA THR A 376 -34.16 40.11 39.26
C THR A 376 -35.17 39.16 38.61
N VAL A 377 -35.14 38.99 37.29
CA VAL A 377 -36.01 38.03 36.58
C VAL A 377 -35.72 36.58 37.00
N GLY A 378 -34.45 36.20 37.16
CA GLY A 378 -34.05 34.88 37.66
C GLY A 378 -34.57 34.60 39.08
N TYR A 379 -34.48 35.59 39.97
CA TYR A 379 -35.06 35.49 41.32
C TYR A 379 -36.59 35.36 41.29
N MET A 380 -37.28 36.10 40.41
CA MET A 380 -38.74 35.96 40.24
C MET A 380 -39.13 34.57 39.76
N LEU A 381 -38.41 34.00 38.79
CA LEU A 381 -38.65 32.63 38.31
C LEU A 381 -38.39 31.58 39.39
N TRP A 382 -37.29 31.71 40.14
CA TRP A 382 -36.95 30.81 41.24
C TRP A 382 -38.00 30.83 42.35
N THR A 383 -38.47 32.02 42.74
CA THR A 383 -39.51 32.17 43.76
C THR A 383 -40.87 31.65 43.27
N HIS A 384 -41.14 31.70 41.96
CA HIS A 384 -42.36 31.15 41.39
C HIS A 384 -42.35 29.62 41.32
N VAL A 385 -41.21 29.01 40.96
CA VAL A 385 -41.02 27.55 40.94
C VAL A 385 -41.01 26.97 42.36
N SER A 386 -40.29 27.61 43.30
CA SER A 386 -40.24 27.14 44.69
C SER A 386 -41.59 27.27 45.42
N ARG A 387 -42.44 28.22 45.03
CA ARG A 387 -43.83 28.32 45.53
C ARG A 387 -44.80 27.36 44.88
N GLY A 388 -44.48 26.78 43.72
CA GLY A 388 -45.30 25.75 43.06
C GLY A 388 -44.95 24.31 43.45
N MET A 389 -43.91 24.11 44.28
CA MET A 389 -43.48 22.82 44.82
C MET A 389 -43.86 22.60 46.30
N VAL A 390 -44.59 23.55 46.90
CA VAL A 390 -45.32 23.42 48.17
C VAL A 390 -46.78 23.35 47.83
#